data_AF-A0A1K9ZKF9-F1
#
_entry.id   AF-A0A1K9ZKF9-F1
#
_cell.length_a   1.000
_cell.length_b   1.000
_cell.length_c   1.000
_cell.angle_alpha   90.00
_cell.angle_beta   90.00
_cell.angle_gamma   90.00
#
_symmetry.space_group_name_H-M   'P 1'
#
loop_
_entity.id
_entity.type
_entity.pdbx_description
1 polymer ?
#
loop_
_entity_poly.entity_id
_entity_poly.type
_entity_poly.pdbx_seq_one_letter_code
_entity_poly.pdbx_strand_id
1 'polypeptide(L)'
;MGIVGVFVLLGLAVLLSDNRKAINLRTVGGAFAIQVAIGAFILYFPPGKELLQGLSFGVAKVIGYGNEGIQFLFGDLARFKLGFIFAINVLPVIVFFSSLIAVLYYIGVMSVVINFIGGGLQKLLGTSRSESLSATANIFVGQTEAPLVVRPFIKSMTKSELFAVMVGGLASIAGSVLAGYAGLGIKIEYLVAASFMAAPGGLLMAKIIKPETEIPKVTLDELDDSEDEKPVNVLDAAAAGASSGMMLALNVGAM
;
A
#
# COMPACT_ATOMS: atom_id res chain seq x y z
N MET A 1 -21.74 -17.80 8.36
CA MET A 1 -21.90 -16.34 8.27
C MET A 1 -20.84 -15.65 7.42
N GLY A 2 -19.53 -15.94 7.55
CA GLY A 2 -18.49 -15.28 6.73
C GLY A 2 -18.70 -15.36 5.21
N ILE A 3 -19.05 -16.55 4.69
CA ILE A 3 -19.34 -16.75 3.25
C ILE A 3 -20.53 -15.88 2.78
N VAL A 4 -21.59 -15.80 3.59
CA VAL A 4 -22.76 -14.96 3.29
C VAL A 4 -22.35 -13.50 3.21
N GLY A 5 -21.51 -13.02 4.13
CA GLY A 5 -20.98 -11.65 4.10
C GLY A 5 -20.22 -11.34 2.81
N VAL A 6 -19.35 -12.26 2.36
CA VAL A 6 -18.62 -12.10 1.09
C VAL A 6 -19.58 -11.96 -0.09
N PHE A 7 -20.58 -12.84 -0.20
CA PHE A 7 -21.56 -12.75 -1.29
C PHE A 7 -22.41 -11.47 -1.23
N VAL A 8 -22.74 -10.99 -0.04
CA VAL A 8 -23.45 -9.71 0.14
C VAL A 8 -22.58 -8.54 -0.36
N LEU A 9 -21.30 -8.49 0.03
CA LEU A 9 -20.38 -7.43 -0.41
C LEU A 9 -20.18 -7.44 -1.93
N LEU A 10 -19.97 -8.61 -2.52
CA LEU A 10 -19.87 -8.76 -3.97
C LEU A 10 -21.19 -8.40 -4.67
N GLY A 11 -22.32 -8.80 -4.10
CA GLY A 11 -23.65 -8.45 -4.61
C GLY A 11 -23.87 -6.94 -4.63
N LEU A 12 -23.51 -6.24 -3.56
CA LEU A 12 -23.57 -4.77 -3.48
C LEU A 12 -22.66 -4.13 -4.53
N ALA A 13 -21.44 -4.62 -4.70
CA ALA A 13 -20.52 -4.12 -5.72
C ALA A 13 -21.11 -4.27 -7.14
N VAL A 14 -21.74 -5.41 -7.45
CA VAL A 14 -22.40 -5.64 -8.75
C VAL A 14 -23.63 -4.75 -8.92
N LEU A 15 -24.39 -4.49 -7.86
CA LEU A 15 -25.54 -3.58 -7.92
C LEU A 15 -25.12 -2.15 -8.25
N LEU A 16 -24.01 -1.70 -7.67
CA LEU A 16 -23.39 -0.39 -7.89
C LEU A 16 -22.51 -0.32 -9.15
N SER A 17 -22.41 -1.41 -9.92
CA SER A 17 -21.59 -1.46 -11.13
C SER A 17 -22.16 -0.61 -12.26
N ASP A 18 -21.32 0.21 -12.87
CA ASP A 18 -21.68 1.06 -14.02
C ASP A 18 -22.09 0.24 -15.25
N ASN A 19 -21.48 -0.93 -15.46
CA ASN A 19 -21.79 -1.82 -16.57
C ASN A 19 -21.56 -3.29 -16.22
N ARG A 20 -22.60 -3.92 -15.67
CA ARG A 20 -22.57 -5.33 -15.23
C ARG A 20 -22.19 -6.32 -16.32
N LYS A 21 -22.43 -5.99 -17.60
CA LYS A 21 -22.11 -6.88 -18.74
C LYS A 21 -20.63 -6.83 -19.12
N ALA A 22 -19.92 -5.76 -18.75
CA ALA A 22 -18.50 -5.58 -19.01
C ALA A 22 -17.60 -6.15 -17.91
N ILE A 23 -18.17 -6.74 -16.85
CA ILE A 23 -17.40 -7.35 -15.76
C ILE A 23 -16.58 -8.52 -16.31
N ASN A 24 -15.25 -8.39 -16.28
CA ASN A 24 -14.35 -9.45 -16.68
C ASN A 24 -14.22 -10.50 -15.56
N LEU A 25 -14.82 -11.67 -15.77
CA LEU A 25 -14.83 -12.77 -14.80
C LEU A 25 -13.44 -13.32 -14.49
N ARG A 26 -12.48 -13.26 -15.44
CA ARG A 26 -11.10 -13.66 -15.17
C ARG A 26 -10.46 -12.70 -14.16
N THR A 27 -10.65 -11.40 -14.34
CA THR A 27 -10.07 -10.37 -13.48
C THR A 27 -10.70 -10.41 -12.09
N VAL A 28 -12.02 -10.37 -12.01
CA VAL A 28 -12.76 -10.35 -10.73
C VAL A 28 -12.61 -11.68 -10.00
N GLY A 29 -12.84 -12.80 -10.68
CA GLY A 29 -12.69 -14.14 -10.10
C GLY A 29 -11.23 -14.41 -9.67
N GLY A 30 -10.27 -14.01 -10.49
CA GLY A 30 -8.85 -14.10 -10.17
C GLY A 30 -8.46 -13.24 -8.96
N ALA A 31 -8.93 -12.00 -8.88
CA ALA A 31 -8.60 -11.09 -7.78
C ALA A 31 -9.17 -11.61 -6.46
N PHE A 32 -10.42 -12.09 -6.47
CA PHE A 32 -11.02 -12.75 -5.33
C PHE A 32 -10.25 -14.02 -4.92
N ALA A 33 -9.90 -14.88 -5.88
CA ALA A 33 -9.14 -16.10 -5.63
C ALA A 33 -7.77 -15.80 -5.03
N ILE A 34 -7.03 -14.81 -5.54
CA ILE A 34 -5.74 -14.38 -5.00
C ILE A 34 -5.91 -13.86 -3.56
N GLN A 35 -6.90 -13.01 -3.30
CA GLN A 35 -7.15 -12.47 -1.96
C GLN A 35 -7.46 -13.57 -0.94
N VAL A 36 -8.33 -14.52 -1.30
CA VAL A 36 -8.65 -15.68 -0.46
C VAL A 36 -7.45 -16.61 -0.30
N ALA A 37 -6.68 -16.84 -1.36
CA ALA A 37 -5.49 -17.67 -1.31
C ALA A 37 -4.41 -17.08 -0.40
N ILE A 38 -4.16 -15.77 -0.46
CA ILE A 38 -3.26 -15.06 0.44
C ILE A 38 -3.75 -15.23 1.89
N GLY A 39 -5.03 -14.95 2.15
CA GLY A 39 -5.61 -15.10 3.49
C GLY A 39 -5.51 -16.53 4.03
N ALA A 40 -5.83 -17.53 3.22
CA ALA A 40 -5.71 -18.94 3.61
C ALA A 40 -4.25 -19.33 3.85
N PHE A 41 -3.32 -18.86 3.02
CA PHE A 41 -1.90 -19.14 3.17
C PHE A 41 -1.36 -18.55 4.48
N ILE A 42 -1.54 -17.25 4.72
CA ILE A 42 -0.91 -16.57 5.86
C ILE A 42 -1.66 -16.73 7.19
N LEU A 43 -2.97 -17.02 7.17
CA LEU A 43 -3.79 -17.13 8.40
C LEU A 43 -4.18 -18.56 8.77
N TYR A 44 -4.11 -19.53 7.85
CA TYR A 44 -4.51 -20.91 8.12
C TYR A 44 -3.34 -21.90 8.01
N PHE A 45 -2.59 -21.83 6.91
CA PHE A 45 -1.50 -22.78 6.62
C PHE A 45 -0.25 -22.53 7.49
N PRO A 46 0.30 -23.52 8.22
CA PRO A 46 1.39 -23.28 9.18
C PRO A 46 2.65 -22.63 8.58
N PRO A 47 3.18 -23.07 7.41
CA PRO A 47 4.30 -22.38 6.78
C PRO A 47 4.02 -20.91 6.43
N GLY A 48 2.78 -20.59 6.05
CA GLY A 48 2.40 -19.20 5.76
C GLY A 48 2.24 -18.35 7.03
N LYS A 49 1.82 -18.96 8.15
CA LYS A 49 1.84 -18.30 9.47
C LYS A 49 3.26 -17.99 9.94
N GLU A 50 4.19 -18.93 9.76
CA GLU A 50 5.61 -18.72 10.07
C GLU A 50 6.21 -17.61 9.22
N LEU A 51 5.89 -17.58 7.91
CA LEU A 51 6.29 -16.48 7.03
C LEU A 51 5.73 -15.13 7.52
N LEU A 52 4.44 -15.07 7.85
CA LEU A 52 3.80 -13.86 8.35
C LEU A 52 4.44 -13.38 9.66
N GLN A 53 4.73 -14.30 10.59
CA GLN A 53 5.43 -13.99 11.83
C GLN A 53 6.84 -13.46 11.57
N GLY A 54 7.58 -14.08 10.64
CA GLY A 54 8.91 -13.62 10.24
C GLY A 54 8.89 -12.20 9.65
N LEU A 55 7.94 -11.91 8.75
CA LEU A 55 7.74 -10.58 8.20
C LEU A 55 7.37 -9.56 9.28
N SER A 56 6.42 -9.93 10.16
CA SER A 56 5.95 -9.06 11.25
C SER A 56 7.05 -8.75 12.25
N PHE A 57 7.89 -9.74 12.56
CA PHE A 57 9.08 -9.54 13.40
C PHE A 57 10.11 -8.63 12.72
N GLY A 58 10.29 -8.73 11.41
CA GLY A 58 11.12 -7.81 10.63
C GLY A 58 10.62 -6.36 10.74
N VAL A 59 9.31 -6.15 10.54
CA VAL A 59 8.69 -4.81 10.70
C VAL A 59 8.83 -4.32 12.14
N ALA A 60 8.58 -5.17 13.14
CA ALA A 60 8.73 -4.81 14.56
C ALA A 60 10.16 -4.38 14.91
N LYS A 61 11.19 -5.04 14.36
CA LYS A 61 12.58 -4.63 14.53
C LYS A 61 12.86 -3.26 13.93
N VAL A 62 12.34 -2.99 12.73
CA VAL A 62 12.49 -1.70 12.07
C VAL A 62 11.82 -0.58 12.88
N ILE A 63 10.63 -0.82 13.43
CA ILE A 63 9.99 0.10 14.39
C ILE A 63 10.89 0.32 15.61
N GLY A 64 11.50 -0.75 16.14
CA GLY A 64 12.48 -0.68 17.23
C GLY A 64 13.65 0.25 16.92
N TYR A 65 14.22 0.20 15.72
CA TYR A 65 15.28 1.13 15.31
C TYR A 65 14.80 2.59 15.24
N GLY A 66 13.58 2.80 14.75
CA GLY A 66 12.96 4.14 14.76
C GLY A 66 12.79 4.68 16.18
N ASN A 67 12.39 3.84 17.13
CA ASN A 67 12.21 4.21 18.52
C ASN A 67 13.51 4.68 19.20
N GLU A 68 14.69 4.21 18.79
CA GLU A 68 15.97 4.75 19.28
C GLU A 68 16.13 6.23 18.93
N GLY A 69 15.77 6.63 17.70
CA GLY A 69 15.78 8.02 17.27
C GLY A 69 14.75 8.88 18.01
N ILE A 70 13.57 8.33 18.28
CA ILE A 70 12.52 9.01 19.05
C ILE A 70 12.96 9.21 20.51
N GLN A 71 13.59 8.21 21.12
CA GLN A 71 14.15 8.31 22.47
C GLN A 71 15.30 9.32 22.54
N PHE A 72 16.15 9.39 21.51
CA PHE A 72 17.17 10.43 21.43
C PHE A 72 16.56 11.84 21.40
N LEU A 73 15.48 12.04 20.64
CA LEU A 73 14.85 13.36 20.48
C LEU A 73 14.01 13.79 21.69
N PHE A 74 13.21 12.89 22.26
CA PHE A 74 12.23 13.21 23.31
C PHE A 74 12.60 12.68 24.71
N GLY A 75 13.72 11.95 24.84
CA GLY A 75 14.21 11.43 26.10
C GLY A 75 13.18 10.56 26.84
N ASP A 76 13.02 10.83 28.14
CA ASP A 76 12.12 10.09 29.02
C ASP A 76 10.64 10.15 28.60
N LEU A 77 10.21 11.16 27.83
CA LEU A 77 8.82 11.25 27.37
C LEU A 77 8.50 10.12 26.39
N ALA A 78 9.46 9.71 25.55
CA ALA A 78 9.30 8.56 24.67
C ALA A 78 9.32 7.22 25.43
N ARG A 79 9.86 7.20 26.66
CA ARG A 79 9.96 6.01 27.53
C ARG A 79 8.74 5.82 28.44
N PHE A 80 7.61 6.42 28.10
CA PHE A 80 6.35 6.28 28.82
C PHE A 80 6.38 6.75 30.29
N LYS A 81 7.33 7.63 30.67
CA LYS A 81 7.42 8.16 32.04
C LYS A 81 6.14 8.88 32.48
N LEU A 82 5.46 9.53 31.54
CA LEU A 82 4.18 10.22 31.74
C LEU A 82 2.99 9.42 31.18
N GLY A 83 3.20 8.14 30.85
CA GLY A 83 2.24 7.31 30.11
C GLY A 83 2.42 7.40 28.59
N PHE A 84 1.48 6.81 27.86
CA PHE A 84 1.48 6.79 26.40
C PHE A 84 1.07 8.15 25.84
N ILE A 85 2.00 8.85 25.19
CA ILE A 85 1.76 10.15 24.55
C ILE A 85 1.69 9.93 23.05
N PHE A 86 0.49 9.93 22.48
CA PHE A 86 0.28 9.70 21.05
C PHE A 86 1.19 10.55 20.15
N ALA A 87 1.28 11.86 20.43
CA ALA A 87 2.09 12.78 19.65
C ALA A 87 3.60 12.46 19.64
N ILE A 88 4.10 11.72 20.63
CA ILE A 88 5.52 11.36 20.77
C ILE A 88 5.75 9.91 20.36
N ASN A 89 4.82 9.01 20.67
CA ASN A 89 4.97 7.58 20.45
C ASN A 89 4.47 7.11 19.07
N VAL A 90 3.66 7.91 18.37
CA VAL A 90 3.04 7.53 17.09
C VAL A 90 3.50 8.43 15.95
N LEU A 91 3.37 9.76 16.09
CA LEU A 91 3.64 10.69 14.99
C LEU A 91 5.10 10.64 14.48
N PRO A 92 6.14 10.56 15.34
CA PRO A 92 7.53 10.49 14.85
C PRO A 92 7.84 9.18 14.11
N VAL A 93 7.08 8.11 14.37
CA VAL A 93 7.23 6.83 13.65
C VAL A 93 6.87 7.00 12.17
N ILE A 94 5.88 7.85 11.87
CA ILE A 94 5.50 8.20 10.49
C ILE A 94 6.68 8.83 9.76
N VAL A 95 7.36 9.80 10.40
CA VAL A 95 8.53 10.51 9.86
C VAL A 95 9.66 9.53 9.52
N PHE A 96 9.97 8.62 10.44
CA PHE A 96 11.00 7.60 10.24
C PHE A 96 10.68 6.68 9.07
N PHE A 97 9.45 6.16 9.00
CA PHE A 97 9.05 5.26 7.92
C PHE A 97 9.00 5.94 6.55
N SER A 98 8.56 7.20 6.48
CA SER A 98 8.62 7.97 5.23
C SER A 98 10.06 8.17 4.73
N SER A 99 10.99 8.46 5.65
CA SER A 99 12.43 8.52 5.33
C SER A 99 12.98 7.17 4.84
N LEU A 100 12.65 6.09 5.55
CA LEU A 100 13.08 4.74 5.17
C LEU A 100 12.55 4.33 3.80
N ILE A 101 11.27 4.56 3.53
CA ILE A 101 10.66 4.27 2.24
C ILE A 101 11.35 5.07 1.13
N ALA A 102 11.61 6.36 1.34
CA ALA A 102 12.32 7.18 0.36
C ALA A 102 13.72 6.63 0.04
N VAL A 103 14.45 6.16 1.06
CA VAL A 103 15.73 5.46 0.87
C VAL A 103 15.54 4.19 0.04
N LEU A 104 14.54 3.36 0.35
CA LEU A 104 14.26 2.12 -0.38
C LEU A 104 13.86 2.35 -1.85
N TYR A 105 13.21 3.48 -2.15
CA TYR A 105 12.96 3.92 -3.51
C TYR A 105 14.23 4.38 -4.22
N TYR A 106 15.06 5.20 -3.55
CA TYR A 106 16.31 5.70 -4.11
C TYR A 106 17.27 4.58 -4.50
N ILE A 107 17.41 3.55 -3.65
CA ILE A 107 18.27 2.40 -3.93
C ILE A 107 17.63 1.38 -4.89
N GLY A 108 16.37 1.55 -5.27
CA GLY A 108 15.67 0.71 -6.24
C GLY A 108 15.05 -0.59 -5.70
N VAL A 109 15.12 -0.86 -4.39
CA VAL A 109 14.50 -2.06 -3.78
C VAL A 109 12.98 -2.07 -3.99
N MET A 110 12.33 -0.93 -3.78
CA MET A 110 10.89 -0.80 -4.00
C MET A 110 10.50 -1.08 -5.45
N SER A 111 11.28 -0.58 -6.41
CA SER A 111 11.04 -0.81 -7.83
C SER A 111 11.10 -2.30 -8.19
N VAL A 112 12.03 -3.06 -7.61
CA VAL A 112 12.12 -4.51 -7.83
C VAL A 112 10.90 -5.23 -7.27
N VAL A 113 10.54 -4.94 -6.01
CA VAL A 113 9.40 -5.59 -5.32
C VAL A 113 8.09 -5.27 -6.03
N ILE A 114 7.87 -4.01 -6.39
CA ILE A 114 6.64 -3.55 -7.04
C ILE A 114 6.51 -4.14 -8.45
N ASN A 115 7.60 -4.17 -9.24
CA ASN A 115 7.55 -4.78 -10.57
C ASN A 115 7.31 -6.29 -10.50
N PHE A 116 7.88 -6.98 -9.52
CA PHE A 116 7.68 -8.42 -9.36
C PHE A 116 6.23 -8.78 -9.00
N ILE A 117 5.69 -8.16 -7.94
CA ILE A 117 4.32 -8.44 -7.49
C ILE A 117 3.30 -7.88 -8.51
N GLY A 118 3.52 -6.65 -9.01
CA GLY A 118 2.64 -6.01 -9.97
C GLY A 118 2.59 -6.73 -11.31
N GLY A 119 3.73 -7.21 -11.82
CA GLY A 119 3.78 -8.06 -13.01
C GLY A 119 3.07 -9.40 -12.80
N GLY A 120 3.16 -9.96 -11.59
CA GLY A 120 2.41 -11.16 -11.20
C GLY A 120 0.89 -10.93 -11.24
N LEU A 121 0.41 -9.85 -10.61
CA LEU A 121 -1.01 -9.47 -10.64
C LEU A 121 -1.49 -9.20 -12.07
N GLN A 122 -0.71 -8.45 -12.86
CA GLN A 122 -1.01 -8.17 -14.27
C GLN A 122 -1.21 -9.47 -15.06
N LYS A 123 -0.29 -10.42 -14.93
CA LYS A 123 -0.33 -11.68 -15.67
C LYS A 123 -1.52 -12.56 -15.27
N LEU A 124 -1.82 -12.62 -13.97
CA LEU A 124 -2.91 -13.45 -13.45
C LEU A 124 -4.28 -12.83 -13.78
N LEU A 125 -4.45 -11.54 -13.53
CA LEU A 125 -5.72 -10.83 -13.61
C LEU A 125 -6.04 -10.27 -14.99
N GLY A 126 -5.03 -10.08 -15.85
CA GLY A 126 -5.19 -9.42 -17.15
C GLY A 126 -5.45 -7.91 -17.05
N THR A 127 -5.17 -7.31 -15.89
CA THR A 127 -5.19 -5.87 -15.65
C THR A 127 -4.07 -5.16 -16.41
N SER A 128 -4.16 -3.84 -16.54
CA SER A 128 -3.08 -3.07 -17.15
C SER A 128 -1.84 -3.03 -16.25
N ARG A 129 -0.67 -2.75 -16.85
CA ARG A 129 0.57 -2.65 -16.08
C ARG A 129 0.51 -1.50 -15.07
N SER A 130 -0.06 -0.37 -15.46
CA SER A 130 -0.14 0.84 -14.63
C SER A 130 -0.99 0.58 -13.37
N GLU A 131 -2.21 0.07 -13.51
CA GLU A 131 -3.06 -0.19 -12.34
C GLU A 131 -2.51 -1.31 -11.44
N SER A 132 -1.85 -2.32 -12.02
CA SER A 132 -1.26 -3.42 -11.25
C SER A 132 -0.03 -2.97 -10.45
N LEU A 133 0.80 -2.10 -11.02
CA LEU A 133 1.92 -1.48 -10.32
C LEU A 133 1.43 -0.56 -9.21
N SER A 134 0.38 0.24 -9.46
CA SER A 134 -0.22 1.11 -8.45
C SER A 134 -0.84 0.32 -7.29
N ALA A 135 -1.63 -0.72 -7.59
CA ALA A 135 -2.21 -1.59 -6.57
C ALA A 135 -1.14 -2.25 -5.70
N THR A 136 -0.01 -2.62 -6.30
CA THR A 136 1.13 -3.20 -5.59
C THR A 136 1.89 -2.17 -4.76
N ALA A 137 2.12 -0.96 -5.29
CA ALA A 137 2.76 0.12 -4.57
C ALA A 137 1.97 0.46 -3.29
N ASN A 138 0.64 0.49 -3.38
CA ASN A 138 -0.28 0.72 -2.27
C ASN A 138 -0.16 -0.28 -1.10
N ILE A 139 0.54 -1.42 -1.26
CA ILE A 139 0.85 -2.33 -0.14
C ILE A 139 1.82 -1.67 0.85
N PHE A 140 2.71 -0.81 0.35
CA PHE A 140 3.84 -0.26 1.11
C PHE A 140 3.71 1.25 1.30
N VAL A 141 3.22 1.97 0.29
CA VAL A 141 3.09 3.42 0.28
C VAL A 141 1.64 3.87 0.30
N GLY A 142 1.41 5.10 0.76
CA GLY A 142 0.07 5.66 0.89
C GLY A 142 -0.57 6.11 -0.43
N GLN A 143 -1.85 6.48 -0.36
CA GLN A 143 -2.66 6.95 -1.49
C GLN A 143 -2.08 8.16 -2.26
N THR A 144 -1.20 8.96 -1.64
CA THR A 144 -0.54 10.12 -2.27
C THR A 144 0.76 9.75 -2.96
N GLU A 145 1.43 8.68 -2.53
CA GLU A 145 2.75 8.26 -2.99
C GLU A 145 2.66 7.14 -4.04
N ALA A 146 1.71 6.21 -3.89
CA ALA A 146 1.51 5.11 -4.84
C ALA A 146 1.25 5.58 -6.28
N PRO A 147 0.49 6.67 -6.54
CA PRO A 147 0.30 7.19 -7.89
C PRO A 147 1.60 7.70 -8.53
N LEU A 148 2.63 8.07 -7.75
CA LEU A 148 3.91 8.54 -8.29
C LEU A 148 4.61 7.47 -9.13
N VAL A 149 4.47 6.19 -8.74
CA VAL A 149 5.03 5.04 -9.48
C VAL A 149 4.45 4.93 -10.89
N VAL A 150 3.25 5.47 -11.10
CA VAL A 150 2.50 5.39 -12.35
C VAL A 150 2.19 6.76 -12.93
N ARG A 151 2.81 7.82 -12.40
CA ARG A 151 2.58 9.23 -12.76
C ARG A 151 2.59 9.48 -14.28
N PRO A 152 3.54 8.92 -15.07
CA PRO A 152 3.53 9.13 -16.52
C PRO A 152 2.27 8.60 -17.20
N PHE A 153 1.65 7.55 -16.64
CA PHE A 153 0.48 6.90 -17.21
C PHE A 153 -0.84 7.52 -16.77
N ILE A 154 -0.87 8.31 -15.67
CA ILE A 154 -2.13 8.84 -15.10
C ILE A 154 -2.92 9.66 -16.13
N LYS A 155 -2.24 10.46 -16.96
CA LYS A 155 -2.90 11.31 -17.97
C LYS A 155 -3.57 10.51 -19.09
N SER A 156 -3.05 9.32 -19.39
CA SER A 156 -3.52 8.46 -20.48
C SER A 156 -4.40 7.30 -20.01
N MET A 157 -4.57 7.13 -18.69
CA MET A 157 -5.38 6.08 -18.10
C MET A 157 -6.85 6.17 -18.52
N THR A 158 -7.47 5.01 -18.71
CA THR A 158 -8.93 4.91 -18.84
C THR A 158 -9.59 5.25 -17.51
N LYS A 159 -10.92 5.47 -17.54
CA LYS A 159 -11.69 5.71 -16.32
C LYS A 159 -11.65 4.54 -15.35
N SER A 160 -11.53 3.30 -15.85
CA SER A 160 -11.46 2.11 -15.00
C SER A 160 -10.08 1.98 -14.34
N GLU A 161 -9.00 2.24 -15.08
CA GLU A 161 -7.64 2.26 -14.54
C GLU A 161 -7.48 3.33 -13.45
N LEU A 162 -7.95 4.56 -13.72
CA LEU A 162 -7.88 5.63 -12.74
C LEU A 162 -8.70 5.31 -11.49
N PHE A 163 -9.89 4.72 -11.67
CA PHE A 163 -10.70 4.27 -10.55
C PHE A 163 -10.02 3.16 -9.74
N ALA A 164 -9.32 2.23 -10.40
CA ALA A 164 -8.54 1.20 -9.72
C ALA A 164 -7.37 1.77 -8.90
N VAL A 165 -6.69 2.80 -9.40
CA VAL A 165 -5.65 3.53 -8.63
C VAL A 165 -6.25 4.17 -7.38
N MET A 166 -7.40 4.85 -7.50
CA MET A 166 -8.08 5.50 -6.38
C MET A 166 -8.57 4.48 -5.34
N VAL A 167 -9.27 3.44 -5.78
CA VAL A 167 -9.78 2.38 -4.89
C VAL A 167 -8.63 1.63 -4.23
N GLY A 168 -7.54 1.36 -4.96
CA GLY A 168 -6.34 0.74 -4.41
C GLY A 168 -5.74 1.53 -3.25
N GLY A 169 -5.65 2.86 -3.38
CA GLY A 169 -5.15 3.73 -2.31
C GLY A 169 -6.09 3.82 -1.11
N LEU A 170 -7.40 3.77 -1.33
CA LEU A 170 -8.41 3.78 -0.25
C LEU A 170 -8.58 2.42 0.44
N ALA A 171 -8.26 1.32 -0.25
CA ALA A 171 -8.36 -0.03 0.28
C ALA A 171 -7.18 -0.42 1.18
N SER A 172 -6.08 0.33 1.14
CA SER A 172 -4.86 0.03 1.87
C SER A 172 -4.48 1.12 2.89
N ILE A 173 -3.36 0.90 3.58
CA ILE A 173 -2.75 1.86 4.49
C ILE A 173 -1.27 2.02 4.12
N ALA A 174 -0.73 3.21 4.33
CA ALA A 174 0.71 3.45 4.16
C ALA A 174 1.51 2.70 5.25
N GLY A 175 2.72 2.24 4.91
CA GLY A 175 3.64 1.64 5.88
C GLY A 175 3.99 2.58 7.05
N SER A 176 3.99 3.88 6.81
CA SER A 176 4.21 4.91 7.84
C SER A 176 3.09 4.94 8.89
N VAL A 177 1.83 4.76 8.48
CA VAL A 177 0.67 4.73 9.39
C VAL A 177 0.50 3.33 10.01
N LEU A 178 0.88 2.26 9.31
CA LEU A 178 0.93 0.90 9.87
C LEU A 178 1.74 0.86 11.16
N ALA A 179 2.92 1.47 11.17
CA ALA A 179 3.77 1.52 12.33
C ALA A 179 3.15 2.34 13.48
N GLY A 180 2.39 3.39 13.15
CA GLY A 180 1.59 4.14 14.12
C GLY A 180 0.47 3.30 14.75
N TYR A 181 -0.27 2.53 13.94
CA TYR A 181 -1.29 1.60 14.43
C TYR A 181 -0.70 0.48 15.29
N ALA A 182 0.48 -0.02 14.92
CA ALA A 182 1.22 -0.96 15.76
C ALA A 182 1.60 -0.35 17.12
N GLY A 183 2.00 0.92 17.13
CA GLY A 183 2.24 1.69 18.36
C GLY A 183 1.03 1.81 19.28
N LEU A 184 -0.19 1.78 18.72
CA LEU A 184 -1.45 1.73 19.48
C LEU A 184 -1.79 0.33 20.04
N GLY A 185 -0.96 -0.68 19.79
CA GLY A 185 -1.17 -2.04 20.26
C GLY A 185 -1.92 -2.95 19.27
N ILE A 186 -2.14 -2.51 18.03
CA ILE A 186 -2.71 -3.35 16.98
C ILE A 186 -1.65 -4.37 16.51
N LYS A 187 -2.04 -5.64 16.40
CA LYS A 187 -1.14 -6.73 15.98
C LYS A 187 -0.58 -6.50 14.59
N ILE A 188 0.75 -6.45 14.48
CA ILE A 188 1.47 -6.22 13.21
C ILE A 188 1.13 -7.30 12.19
N GLU A 189 0.92 -8.55 12.64
CA GLU A 189 0.56 -9.67 11.77
C GLU A 189 -0.72 -9.38 10.98
N TYR A 190 -1.70 -8.76 11.61
CA TYR A 190 -2.97 -8.43 10.94
C TYR A 190 -2.83 -7.23 10.02
N LEU A 191 -2.01 -6.24 10.40
CA LEU A 191 -1.76 -5.08 9.55
C LEU A 191 -1.00 -5.48 8.28
N VAL A 192 0.05 -6.29 8.41
CA VAL A 192 0.82 -6.81 7.28
C VAL A 192 -0.05 -7.68 6.38
N ALA A 193 -0.83 -8.60 6.95
CA ALA A 193 -1.77 -9.42 6.19
C ALA A 193 -2.79 -8.57 5.41
N ALA A 194 -3.38 -7.57 6.08
CA ALA A 194 -4.34 -6.66 5.47
C ALA A 194 -3.73 -5.86 4.31
N SER A 195 -2.50 -5.34 4.46
CA SER A 195 -1.80 -4.60 3.39
C SER A 195 -1.62 -5.44 2.12
N PHE A 196 -1.21 -6.71 2.24
CA PHE A 196 -1.07 -7.59 1.06
C PHE A 196 -2.42 -7.99 0.46
N MET A 197 -3.44 -8.20 1.29
CA MET A 197 -4.79 -8.54 0.81
C MET A 197 -5.52 -7.35 0.16
N ALA A 198 -5.11 -6.12 0.50
CA ALA A 198 -5.70 -4.89 -0.05
C ALA A 198 -5.43 -4.72 -1.54
N ALA A 199 -4.27 -5.14 -2.06
CA ALA A 199 -3.96 -5.02 -3.49
C ALA A 199 -4.95 -5.79 -4.39
N PRO A 200 -5.14 -7.11 -4.24
CA PRO A 200 -6.14 -7.83 -5.02
C PRO A 200 -7.58 -7.46 -4.61
N GLY A 201 -7.84 -7.15 -3.34
CA GLY A 201 -9.18 -6.74 -2.88
C GLY A 201 -9.63 -5.39 -3.44
N GLY A 202 -8.71 -4.44 -3.57
CA GLY A 202 -8.95 -3.15 -4.21
C GLY A 202 -9.22 -3.30 -5.69
N LEU A 203 -8.41 -4.09 -6.40
CA LEU A 203 -8.63 -4.40 -7.83
C LEU A 203 -9.95 -5.15 -8.05
N LEU A 204 -10.31 -6.07 -7.16
CA LEU A 204 -11.57 -6.80 -7.18
C LEU A 204 -12.75 -5.82 -7.16
N MET A 205 -12.81 -4.95 -6.15
CA MET A 205 -13.92 -4.01 -6.00
C MET A 205 -13.93 -2.96 -7.12
N ALA A 206 -12.75 -2.47 -7.52
CA ALA A 206 -12.61 -1.50 -8.59
C ALA A 206 -13.15 -2.04 -9.92
N LYS A 207 -12.77 -3.26 -10.31
CA LYS A 207 -13.15 -3.87 -11.59
C LYS A 207 -14.57 -4.43 -11.60
N ILE A 208 -15.20 -4.63 -10.45
CA ILE A 208 -16.65 -4.86 -10.39
C ILE A 208 -17.41 -3.55 -10.59
N ILE A 209 -17.08 -2.51 -9.82
CA ILE A 209 -17.86 -1.25 -9.81
C ILE A 209 -17.65 -0.46 -11.12
N LYS A 210 -16.40 -0.36 -11.58
CA LYS A 210 -16.03 0.30 -12.83
C LYS A 210 -15.25 -0.65 -13.73
N PRO A 211 -15.92 -1.55 -14.47
CA PRO A 211 -15.25 -2.49 -15.36
C PRO A 211 -14.52 -1.80 -16.51
N GLU A 212 -13.48 -2.44 -17.04
CA GLU A 212 -12.73 -1.93 -18.18
C GLU A 212 -13.55 -2.06 -19.47
N THR A 213 -13.80 -0.94 -20.14
CA THR A 213 -14.53 -0.90 -21.42
C THR A 213 -13.72 -0.29 -22.56
N GLU A 214 -12.59 0.33 -22.24
CA GLU A 214 -11.69 0.99 -23.17
C GLU A 214 -10.42 0.16 -23.33
N ILE A 215 -9.66 0.36 -24.41
CA ILE A 215 -8.38 -0.31 -24.60
C ILE A 215 -7.32 0.49 -23.81
N PRO A 216 -6.64 -0.11 -22.81
CA PRO A 216 -5.59 0.56 -22.08
C PRO A 216 -4.49 1.05 -23.04
N LYS A 217 -4.16 2.34 -22.96
CA LYS A 217 -3.09 2.92 -23.77
C LYS A 217 -1.75 2.56 -23.15
N VAL A 218 -1.09 1.55 -23.69
CA VAL A 218 0.29 1.22 -23.33
C VAL A 218 1.23 2.07 -24.19
N THR A 219 1.32 3.36 -23.90
CA THR A 219 2.35 4.21 -24.52
C THR A 219 3.59 4.18 -23.63
N LEU A 220 4.55 3.33 -23.99
CA LEU A 220 5.91 3.36 -23.43
C LEU A 220 6.76 4.50 -24.04
N ASP A 221 6.29 5.10 -25.14
CA ASP A 221 7.07 6.03 -25.97
C ASP A 221 6.99 7.50 -25.54
N GLU A 222 6.20 7.83 -24.52
CA GLU A 222 6.06 9.19 -23.98
C GLU A 222 6.30 9.23 -22.47
N LEU A 223 7.33 8.51 -21.99
CA LEU A 223 7.90 8.80 -20.69
C LEU A 223 8.68 10.12 -20.80
N ASP A 224 7.92 11.22 -20.82
CA ASP A 224 8.46 12.53 -20.49
C ASP A 224 9.02 12.39 -19.08
N ASP A 225 10.35 12.32 -18.99
CA ASP A 225 11.16 12.27 -17.78
C ASP A 225 10.92 13.61 -17.08
N SER A 226 9.73 13.80 -16.50
CA SER A 226 9.38 15.03 -15.82
C SER A 226 10.42 15.23 -14.74
N GLU A 227 11.11 16.36 -14.82
CA GLU A 227 12.18 16.88 -13.97
C GLU A 227 11.76 17.00 -12.49
N ASP A 228 11.29 15.93 -11.87
CA ASP A 228 11.34 15.83 -10.42
C ASP A 228 12.83 15.70 -10.09
N GLU A 229 13.37 16.65 -9.32
CA GLU A 229 14.73 16.59 -8.79
C GLU A 229 14.91 15.25 -8.07
N LYS A 230 15.47 14.26 -8.77
CA LYS A 230 15.86 13.00 -8.17
C LYS A 230 16.87 13.33 -7.08
N PRO A 231 16.74 12.75 -5.87
CA PRO A 231 17.70 13.02 -4.81
C PRO A 231 19.13 12.79 -5.30
N VAL A 232 20.06 13.67 -4.92
CA VAL A 232 21.44 13.59 -5.40
C VAL A 232 22.14 12.34 -4.85
N ASN A 233 21.78 11.94 -3.63
CA ASN A 233 22.32 10.78 -2.94
C ASN A 233 21.31 10.19 -1.94
N VAL A 234 21.69 9.08 -1.31
CA VAL A 234 20.82 8.38 -0.35
C VAL A 234 20.49 9.20 0.90
N LEU A 235 21.39 10.09 1.33
CA LEU A 235 21.16 10.95 2.48
C LEU A 235 20.16 12.05 2.15
N ASP A 236 20.25 12.60 0.94
CA ASP A 236 19.28 13.55 0.40
C ASP A 236 17.88 12.91 0.30
N ALA A 237 17.79 11.67 -0.21
CA ALA A 237 16.53 10.92 -0.23
C ALA A 237 15.97 10.70 1.19
N ALA A 238 16.82 10.35 2.15
CA ALA A 238 16.42 10.18 3.54
C ALA A 238 15.89 11.47 4.16
N ALA A 239 16.56 12.61 3.91
CA ALA A 239 16.17 13.92 4.42
C ALA A 239 14.85 14.42 3.79
N ALA A 240 14.71 14.30 2.47
CA ALA A 240 13.48 14.65 1.75
C ALA A 240 12.29 13.79 2.21
N GLY A 241 12.51 12.48 2.41
CA GLY A 241 11.51 11.57 2.95
C GLY A 241 11.10 11.91 4.39
N ALA A 242 12.05 12.28 5.25
CA ALA A 242 11.77 12.74 6.60
C ALA A 242 10.96 14.05 6.61
N SER A 243 11.32 15.03 5.77
CA SER A 243 10.59 16.30 5.65
C SER A 243 9.14 16.09 5.20
N SER A 244 8.94 15.26 4.17
CA SER A 244 7.61 14.89 3.69
C SER A 244 6.80 14.15 4.76
N GLY A 245 7.45 13.21 5.48
CA GLY A 245 6.84 12.49 6.59
C GLY A 245 6.46 13.39 7.77
N MET A 246 7.21 14.47 8.03
CA MET A 246 6.88 15.45 9.07
C MET A 246 5.59 16.20 8.73
N MET A 247 5.43 16.64 7.48
CA MET A 247 4.17 17.26 7.05
C MET A 247 2.98 16.31 7.19
N LEU A 248 3.16 15.04 6.84
CA LEU A 248 2.13 14.01 7.04
C LEU A 248 1.80 13.83 8.52
N ALA A 249 2.81 13.74 9.38
CA ALA A 249 2.64 13.59 10.82
C ALA A 249 1.90 14.78 11.45
N LEU A 250 2.20 16.01 11.02
CA LEU A 250 1.49 17.22 11.45
C LEU A 250 0.02 17.21 11.02
N ASN A 251 -0.25 16.86 9.76
CA ASN A 251 -1.62 16.76 9.25
C ASN A 251 -2.43 15.70 10.01
N VAL A 252 -1.83 14.55 10.30
CA VAL A 252 -2.47 13.48 11.09
C VAL A 252 -2.69 13.91 12.53
N GLY A 253 -1.75 14.63 13.15
CA GLY A 253 -1.90 15.12 14.52
C GLY A 253 -2.94 16.23 14.68
N ALA A 254 -3.22 17.00 13.62
CA ALA A 254 -4.17 18.10 13.63
C ALA A 254 -5.62 17.69 13.31
N MET A 255 -5.81 16.59 12.58
CA MET A 255 -7.11 16.03 12.18
C MET A 255 -7.77 15.26 13.33
#